data_AF-A0ABD6CKW9-F1
#
_entry.id   AF-A0ABD6CKW9-F1
#
_cell.length_a   1.000
_cell.length_b   1.000
_cell.length_c   1.000
_cell.angle_alpha   90.00
_cell.angle_beta   90.00
_cell.angle_gamma   90.00
#
_symmetry.space_group_name_H-M   'P 1'
#
loop_
_entity.id
_entity.type
_entity.pdbx_description
1 polymer ?
#
loop_
_entity_poly.entity_id
_entity_poly.type
_entity_poly.pdbx_seq_one_letter_code
_entity_poly.pdbx_strand_id
1 'polypeptide(L)'
;MAVNEDTERKTVMTYVPAYQKDRWIEHAEAMGMSQSEFVRTMVQAGRRDFEIPSTTGRDTEETTTEPADGGPNPGGQTAEKGFRNRVLDVLEEAEYQSWDDLLAALTDDIESRLDETLQELQASDAVRYSGRHGGYALTPDTTEEQ
;
A
#
# COMPACT_ATOMS: atom_id res chain seq x y z
N MET A 1 -36.61 -25.25 15.52
CA MET A 1 -35.15 -25.42 15.62
C MET A 1 -34.59 -25.05 14.27
N ALA A 2 -34.00 -23.86 14.13
CA ALA A 2 -33.40 -23.41 12.86
C ALA A 2 -31.97 -23.94 12.80
N VAL A 3 -31.67 -24.67 11.72
CA VAL A 3 -30.35 -25.23 11.43
C VAL A 3 -29.44 -24.11 10.91
N ASN A 4 -28.26 -23.97 11.51
CA ASN A 4 -27.23 -22.99 11.14
C ASN A 4 -26.45 -23.50 9.92
N GLU A 5 -27.00 -23.37 8.71
CA GLU A 5 -26.46 -24.08 7.53
C GLU A 5 -25.39 -23.31 6.72
N ASP A 6 -24.98 -22.10 7.10
CA ASP A 6 -24.03 -21.28 6.30
C ASP A 6 -22.83 -20.72 7.09
N THR A 7 -22.30 -21.48 8.06
CA THR A 7 -21.06 -21.10 8.78
C THR A 7 -19.81 -21.85 8.29
N GLU A 8 -19.76 -22.17 7.00
CA GLU A 8 -18.55 -22.71 6.39
C GLU A 8 -17.45 -21.63 6.36
N ARG A 9 -16.31 -21.91 7.01
CA ARG A 9 -15.15 -21.02 6.99
C ARG A 9 -14.36 -21.24 5.72
N LYS A 10 -14.25 -20.21 4.88
CA LYS A 10 -13.37 -20.22 3.70
C LYS A 10 -12.11 -19.40 3.96
N THR A 11 -10.96 -19.94 3.55
CA THR A 11 -9.68 -19.23 3.66
C THR A 11 -9.58 -18.18 2.56
N VAL A 12 -9.25 -16.96 2.96
CA VAL A 12 -8.93 -15.86 2.04
C VAL A 12 -7.43 -15.62 2.13
N MET A 13 -6.74 -15.67 1.00
CA MET A 13 -5.32 -15.33 0.89
C MET A 13 -5.17 -14.12 -0.03
N THR A 14 -4.33 -13.18 0.38
CA THR A 14 -3.95 -12.01 -0.42
C THR A 14 -2.46 -11.74 -0.21
N TYR A 15 -1.85 -11.05 -1.16
CA TYR A 15 -0.45 -10.64 -1.07
C TYR A 15 -0.35 -9.24 -0.48
N VAL A 16 0.62 -9.05 0.40
CA VAL A 16 0.96 -7.75 0.98
C VAL A 16 2.47 -7.56 0.90
N PRO A 17 2.95 -6.31 0.73
CA PRO A 17 4.37 -6.01 0.81
C PRO A 17 5.01 -6.55 2.10
N ALA A 18 6.26 -7.03 2.01
CA ALA A 18 6.94 -7.70 3.12
C ALA A 18 6.99 -6.84 4.40
N TYR A 19 7.36 -5.56 4.27
CA TYR A 19 7.43 -4.63 5.40
C TYR A 19 6.09 -4.44 6.12
N GLN A 20 4.98 -4.53 5.39
CA GLN A 20 3.64 -4.36 5.94
C GLN A 20 3.24 -5.59 6.75
N LYS A 21 3.62 -6.77 6.28
CA LYS A 21 3.46 -8.02 7.03
C LYS A 21 4.28 -7.99 8.32
N ASP A 22 5.52 -7.51 8.29
CA ASP A 22 6.38 -7.42 9.48
C ASP A 22 5.77 -6.52 10.56
N ARG A 23 5.29 -5.31 10.17
CA ARG A 23 4.52 -4.41 11.05
C ARG A 23 3.31 -5.10 11.69
N TRP A 24 2.59 -5.91 10.93
CA TRP A 24 1.42 -6.64 11.44
C TRP A 24 1.79 -7.76 12.41
N ILE A 25 2.92 -8.42 12.19
CA ILE A 25 3.44 -9.43 13.11
C ILE A 25 3.76 -8.78 14.45
N GLU A 26 4.52 -7.68 14.43
CA GLU A 26 4.86 -6.92 15.64
C GLU A 26 3.62 -6.47 16.42
N HIS A 27 2.61 -5.95 15.71
CA HIS A 27 1.36 -5.51 16.34
C HIS A 27 0.53 -6.67 16.90
N ALA A 28 0.50 -7.80 16.21
CA ALA A 28 -0.19 -8.99 16.68
C ALA A 28 0.47 -9.54 17.96
N GLU A 29 1.81 -9.58 18.00
CA GLU A 29 2.58 -9.98 19.18
C GLU A 29 2.34 -9.01 20.35
N ALA A 30 2.36 -7.70 20.11
CA ALA A 30 2.09 -6.68 21.13
C ALA A 30 0.69 -6.83 21.75
N MET A 31 -0.29 -7.29 20.97
CA MET A 31 -1.65 -7.53 21.44
C MET A 31 -1.91 -8.99 21.87
N GLY A 32 -0.88 -9.85 21.87
CA GLY A 32 -0.98 -11.25 22.30
C GLY A 32 -1.93 -12.09 21.44
N MET A 33 -2.13 -11.70 20.19
CA MET A 33 -3.08 -12.34 19.26
C MET A 33 -2.36 -13.02 18.09
N SER A 34 -3.04 -13.96 17.45
CA SER A 34 -2.51 -14.58 16.24
C SER A 34 -2.56 -13.60 15.06
N GLN A 35 -1.64 -13.76 14.10
CA GLN A 35 -1.60 -12.93 12.88
C GLN A 35 -2.94 -12.93 12.13
N SER A 36 -3.58 -14.10 12.03
CA SER A 36 -4.90 -14.24 11.37
C SER A 36 -6.02 -13.52 12.13
N GLU A 37 -5.95 -13.47 13.45
CA GLU A 37 -6.92 -12.76 14.30
C GLU A 37 -6.71 -11.24 14.25
N PHE A 38 -5.46 -10.79 14.22
CA PHE A 38 -5.11 -9.39 14.01
C PHE A 38 -5.61 -8.88 12.65
N VAL A 39 -5.32 -9.61 11.56
CA VAL A 39 -5.80 -9.26 10.22
C VAL A 39 -7.32 -9.24 10.16
N ARG A 40 -7.99 -10.22 10.76
CA ARG A 40 -9.45 -10.25 10.84
C ARG A 40 -9.99 -9.01 11.56
N THR A 41 -9.37 -8.60 12.65
CA THR A 41 -9.79 -7.43 13.43
C THR A 41 -9.60 -6.13 12.66
N MET A 42 -8.47 -5.95 11.96
CA MET A 42 -8.27 -4.79 11.07
C MET A 42 -9.30 -4.74 9.93
N VAL A 43 -9.57 -5.87 9.28
CA VAL A 43 -10.55 -5.93 8.18
C VAL A 43 -11.97 -5.65 8.70
N GLN A 44 -12.31 -6.17 9.88
CA GLN A 44 -13.59 -5.91 10.51
C GLN A 44 -13.73 -4.45 10.99
N ALA A 45 -12.66 -3.85 11.50
CA ALA A 45 -12.63 -2.44 11.87
C ALA A 45 -12.79 -1.54 10.63
N GLY A 46 -11.98 -1.75 9.59
CA GLY A 46 -12.09 -1.00 8.35
C GLY A 46 -13.48 -1.11 7.71
N ARG A 47 -14.12 -2.29 7.75
CA ARG A 47 -15.50 -2.45 7.27
C ARG A 47 -16.53 -1.70 8.12
N ARG A 48 -16.33 -1.60 9.44
CA ARG A 48 -17.21 -0.82 10.33
C ARG A 48 -17.15 0.67 10.03
N ASP A 49 -16.00 1.20 9.64
CA ASP A 49 -15.86 2.59 9.19
C ASP A 49 -16.59 2.87 7.84
N PHE A 50 -16.92 1.82 7.07
CA PHE A 50 -17.70 1.93 5.83
C PHE A 50 -19.19 1.57 5.99
N GLU A 51 -19.66 1.12 7.16
CA GLU A 51 -21.08 0.80 7.42
C GLU A 51 -21.80 1.93 8.20
N ILE A 52 -22.58 2.78 7.50
CA ILE A 52 -23.78 3.45 8.04
C ILE A 52 -24.81 3.50 6.88
N PRO A 53 -26.07 3.02 7.02
CA PRO A 53 -26.95 3.24 8.18
C PRO A 53 -27.77 2.02 8.66
N SER A 54 -28.07 2.00 9.96
CA SER A 54 -29.37 1.50 10.44
C SER A 54 -29.83 2.28 11.67
N THR A 55 -30.87 3.06 11.43
CA THR A 55 -31.74 3.76 12.38
C THR A 55 -32.08 2.93 13.62
N THR A 56 -31.76 3.43 14.82
CA THR A 56 -32.68 3.59 15.97
C THR A 56 -31.93 4.36 17.07
N GLY A 57 -32.52 5.47 17.49
CA GLY A 57 -31.88 6.59 18.18
C GLY A 57 -31.32 6.36 19.58
N ARG A 58 -30.32 7.17 19.92
CA ARG A 58 -30.43 8.20 20.96
C ARG A 58 -29.24 9.17 20.86
N ASP A 59 -29.56 10.44 20.94
CA ASP A 59 -28.64 11.58 21.02
C ASP A 59 -27.59 11.42 22.14
N THR A 60 -26.36 11.83 21.87
CA THR A 60 -25.66 12.95 22.54
C THR A 60 -24.17 12.93 22.18
N GLU A 61 -23.82 13.83 21.26
CA GLU A 61 -22.69 14.76 21.35
C GLU A 61 -21.38 14.27 22.00
N GLU A 62 -20.39 13.92 21.18
CA GLU A 62 -18.99 14.11 21.54
C GLU A 62 -18.25 14.70 20.34
N THR A 63 -18.17 16.03 20.33
CA THR A 63 -17.26 16.81 19.49
C THR A 63 -15.83 16.39 19.84
N THR A 64 -15.30 15.39 19.12
CA THR A 64 -13.87 15.12 19.12
C THR A 64 -13.23 16.06 18.12
N THR A 65 -12.84 17.22 18.63
CA THR A 65 -11.87 18.11 17.99
C THR A 65 -10.60 17.30 17.76
N GLU A 66 -10.33 16.91 16.51
CA GLU A 66 -9.00 16.45 16.10
C GLU A 66 -7.98 17.56 16.43
N PRO A 67 -6.93 17.30 17.23
CA PRO A 67 -5.73 18.10 17.13
C PRO A 67 -5.10 17.79 15.77
N ALA A 68 -5.13 18.79 14.89
CA ALA A 68 -4.28 18.87 13.72
C ALA A 68 -2.81 18.89 14.16
N ASP A 69 -2.24 17.71 14.39
CA ASP A 69 -0.82 17.54 14.66
C ASP A 69 -0.30 16.27 13.97
N GLY A 70 -0.47 16.25 12.64
CA GLY A 70 0.35 15.45 11.74
C GLY A 70 1.49 16.32 11.26
N GLY A 71 2.59 16.34 12.01
CA GLY A 71 3.82 17.07 11.64
C GLY A 71 4.24 16.82 10.19
N PRO A 72 4.94 17.78 9.55
CA PRO A 72 5.25 17.72 8.13
C PRO A 72 6.14 16.50 7.87
N ASN A 73 5.56 15.44 7.32
CA ASN A 73 6.29 14.36 6.68
C ASN A 73 6.48 14.77 5.20
N PRO A 74 7.65 15.29 4.79
CA PRO A 74 7.81 15.92 3.49
C PRO A 74 7.80 14.93 2.31
N GLY A 75 7.67 13.62 2.55
CA GLY A 75 7.60 12.59 1.50
C GLY A 75 6.29 11.82 1.41
N GLY A 76 5.56 11.64 2.52
CA GLY A 76 4.41 10.72 2.57
C GLY A 76 3.16 11.25 1.87
N GLN A 77 2.74 12.48 2.23
CA GLN A 77 1.50 13.04 1.70
C GLN A 77 1.60 13.41 0.21
N THR A 78 2.80 13.76 -0.28
CA THR A 78 3.03 14.07 -1.70
C THR A 78 3.03 12.79 -2.54
N ALA A 79 3.65 11.71 -2.06
CA ALA A 79 3.66 10.43 -2.75
C ALA A 79 2.25 9.80 -2.83
N GLU A 80 1.49 9.85 -1.73
CA GLU A 80 0.10 9.37 -1.70
C GLU A 80 -0.82 10.19 -2.62
N LYS A 81 -0.67 11.52 -2.63
CA LYS A 81 -1.38 12.39 -3.59
C LYS A 81 -0.97 12.09 -5.04
N GLY A 82 0.31 11.81 -5.29
CA GLY A 82 0.82 11.45 -6.60
C GLY A 82 0.23 10.14 -7.12
N PHE A 83 0.18 9.10 -6.27
CA PHE A 83 -0.41 7.82 -6.64
C PHE A 83 -1.91 7.93 -6.91
N ARG A 84 -2.65 8.65 -6.05
CA ARG A 84 -4.09 8.90 -6.27
C ARG A 84 -4.35 9.57 -7.61
N ASN A 85 -3.59 10.62 -7.93
CA ASN A 85 -3.76 11.34 -9.20
C ASN A 85 -3.46 10.43 -10.39
N ARG A 86 -2.44 9.56 -10.30
CA ARG A 86 -2.13 8.59 -11.35
C ARG A 86 -3.26 7.58 -11.59
N VAL A 87 -3.91 7.09 -10.54
CA VAL A 87 -5.08 6.20 -10.68
C VAL A 87 -6.22 6.92 -11.40
N LEU A 88 -6.45 8.20 -11.09
CA LEU A 88 -7.47 9.00 -11.77
C LEU A 88 -7.13 9.23 -13.24
N ASP A 89 -5.86 9.53 -13.57
CA ASP A 89 -5.38 9.76 -14.95
C ASP A 89 -5.67 8.55 -15.86
N VAL A 90 -5.31 7.33 -15.40
CA VAL A 90 -5.58 6.08 -16.14
C VAL A 90 -7.08 5.81 -16.31
N LEU A 91 -7.90 6.21 -15.32
CA LEU A 91 -9.36 6.09 -15.40
C LEU A 91 -10.02 7.18 -16.23
N GLU A 92 -9.37 8.33 -16.45
CA GLU A 92 -9.86 9.38 -17.35
C GLU A 92 -9.67 8.99 -18.83
N GLU A 93 -8.66 8.17 -19.15
CA GLU A 93 -8.40 7.70 -20.51
C GLU A 93 -9.44 6.66 -21.01
N ALA A 94 -10.17 5.99 -20.11
CA ALA A 94 -11.12 4.96 -20.46
C ALA A 94 -12.38 5.00 -19.57
N GLU A 95 -13.57 4.98 -20.20
CA GLU A 95 -14.86 5.07 -19.49
C GLU A 95 -15.04 3.97 -18.43
N TYR A 96 -14.49 2.78 -18.68
CA TYR A 96 -14.42 1.67 -17.73
C TYR A 96 -13.12 0.88 -17.93
N GLN A 97 -12.47 0.52 -16.82
CA GLN A 97 -11.31 -0.38 -16.81
C GLN A 97 -11.56 -1.55 -15.87
N SER A 98 -11.10 -2.74 -16.27
CA SER A 98 -11.05 -3.88 -15.36
C SER A 98 -9.92 -3.69 -14.33
N TRP A 99 -9.96 -4.46 -13.24
CA TRP A 99 -8.88 -4.45 -12.26
C TRP A 99 -7.53 -4.81 -12.89
N ASP A 100 -7.51 -5.85 -13.73
CA ASP A 100 -6.29 -6.31 -14.40
C ASP A 100 -5.74 -5.25 -15.37
N ASP A 101 -6.61 -4.57 -16.12
CA ASP A 101 -6.21 -3.51 -17.05
C ASP A 101 -5.66 -2.29 -16.31
N LEU A 102 -6.31 -1.87 -15.22
CA LEU A 102 -5.84 -0.77 -14.37
C LEU A 102 -4.48 -1.09 -13.72
N LEU A 103 -4.31 -2.32 -13.23
CA LEU A 103 -3.05 -2.77 -12.64
C LEU A 103 -1.94 -2.82 -13.68
N ALA A 104 -2.23 -3.32 -14.89
CA ALA A 104 -1.27 -3.37 -15.99
C ALA A 104 -0.81 -1.95 -16.37
N ALA A 105 -1.74 -1.03 -16.58
CA ALA A 105 -1.44 0.36 -16.93
C ALA A 105 -0.60 1.07 -15.85
N LEU A 106 -0.95 0.88 -14.57
CA LEU A 106 -0.19 1.47 -13.46
C LEU A 106 1.22 0.86 -13.32
N THR A 107 1.37 -0.43 -13.61
CA THR A 107 2.67 -1.10 -13.51
C THR A 107 3.57 -0.72 -14.68
N ASP A 108 3.04 -0.64 -15.90
CA ASP A 108 3.77 -0.27 -17.11
C ASP A 108 4.39 1.15 -17.00
N ASP A 109 3.63 2.10 -16.46
CA ASP A 109 4.16 3.43 -16.16
C ASP A 109 5.30 3.38 -15.13
N ILE A 110 5.18 2.55 -14.08
CA ILE A 110 6.22 2.44 -13.04
C ILE A 110 7.46 1.79 -13.62
N GLU A 111 7.30 0.77 -14.46
CA GLU A 111 8.38 0.09 -15.17
C GLU A 111 9.11 1.06 -16.12
N SER A 112 8.36 1.87 -16.88
CA SER A 112 8.92 2.91 -17.75
C SER A 112 9.73 3.95 -16.98
N ARG A 113 9.20 4.42 -15.84
CA ARG A 113 9.89 5.40 -14.99
C ARG A 113 11.14 4.80 -14.34
N LEU A 114 11.07 3.54 -13.92
CA LEU A 114 12.21 2.83 -13.37
C LEU A 114 13.31 2.68 -14.42
N ASP A 115 12.95 2.30 -15.64
CA ASP A 115 13.90 2.16 -16.75
C ASP A 115 14.59 3.49 -17.06
N GLU A 116 13.83 4.59 -17.19
CA GLU A 116 14.38 5.94 -17.41
C GLU A 116 15.32 6.35 -16.26
N THR A 117 14.90 6.16 -15.01
CA THR A 117 15.72 6.49 -13.84
C THR A 117 17.01 5.67 -13.80
N LEU A 118 16.95 4.38 -14.15
CA LEU A 118 18.13 3.52 -14.19
C LEU A 118 19.08 3.92 -15.33
N GLN A 119 18.56 4.35 -16.48
CA GLN A 119 19.37 4.89 -17.57
C GLN A 119 20.11 6.18 -17.13
N GLU A 120 19.43 7.10 -16.44
CA GLU A 120 20.05 8.32 -15.91
C GLU A 120 21.13 8.03 -14.86
N LEU A 121 20.84 7.10 -13.93
CA LEU A 121 21.80 6.69 -12.90
C LEU A 121 23.01 5.96 -13.49
N GLN A 122 22.84 5.24 -14.60
CA GLN A 122 23.95 4.65 -15.34
C GLN A 122 24.75 5.70 -16.12
N ALA A 123 24.08 6.67 -16.73
CA ALA A 123 24.75 7.77 -17.45
C ALA A 123 25.58 8.67 -16.53
N SER A 124 25.20 8.76 -15.25
CA SER A 124 25.94 9.47 -14.20
C SER A 124 26.95 8.59 -13.45
N ASP A 125 27.21 7.37 -13.92
CA ASP A 125 28.09 6.38 -13.30
C ASP A 125 27.72 6.03 -11.84
N ALA A 126 26.51 6.35 -11.36
CA ALA A 126 26.08 6.06 -9.99
C ALA A 126 25.65 4.59 -9.81
N VAL A 127 25.07 3.98 -10.85
CA VAL A 127 24.60 2.59 -10.86
C VAL A 127 25.15 1.88 -12.08
N ARG A 128 25.39 0.56 -12.00
CA ARG A 128 25.82 -0.27 -13.13
C ARG A 128 25.12 -1.62 -13.15
N TYR A 129 24.74 -2.08 -14.34
CA TYR A 129 24.21 -3.44 -14.51
C TYR A 129 25.32 -4.49 -14.37
N SER A 130 25.08 -5.46 -13.49
CA SER A 130 25.93 -6.62 -13.24
C SER A 130 25.31 -7.87 -13.85
N GLY A 131 25.76 -8.22 -15.06
CA GLY A 131 25.27 -9.42 -15.76
C GLY A 131 25.51 -10.73 -15.00
N ARG A 132 26.54 -10.80 -14.14
CA ARG A 132 26.81 -11.97 -13.31
C ARG A 132 25.76 -12.21 -12.22
N HIS A 133 25.20 -11.13 -11.70
CA HIS A 133 24.20 -11.18 -10.64
C HIS A 133 22.78 -10.96 -11.16
N GLY A 134 22.62 -10.69 -12.46
CA GLY A 134 21.33 -10.45 -13.10
C GLY A 134 20.61 -9.21 -12.57
N GLY A 135 21.36 -8.17 -12.16
CA GLY A 135 20.77 -7.00 -11.50
C GLY A 135 21.69 -5.79 -11.51
N TYR A 136 21.25 -4.71 -10.86
CA TYR A 136 21.96 -3.43 -10.80
C TYR A 136 22.72 -3.30 -9.48
N ALA A 137 23.93 -2.76 -9.51
CA ALA A 137 24.76 -2.48 -8.34
C ALA A 137 25.20 -1.01 -8.35
N LEU A 138 25.42 -0.43 -7.16
CA LEU A 138 26.02 0.89 -7.05
C LEU A 138 27.46 0.85 -7.56
N THR A 139 27.86 1.85 -8.32
CA THR A 139 29.26 2.02 -8.67
C THR A 139 29.99 2.58 -7.44
N PRO A 140 31.13 2.01 -7.04
CA PRO A 140 31.92 2.61 -5.98
C PRO A 140 32.40 3.99 -6.45
N ASP A 141 32.11 5.04 -5.68
CA ASP A 141 32.73 6.35 -5.85
C ASP A 141 34.24 6.15 -5.85
N THR A 142 34.85 6.18 -7.03
CA THR A 142 36.30 6.21 -7.13
C THR A 142 36.66 7.66 -6.83
N THR A 143 36.67 8.01 -5.54
CA THR A 143 37.30 9.24 -5.06
C THR A 143 38.79 9.06 -5.33
N GLU A 144 39.22 9.43 -6.54
CA GLU A 144 40.64 9.62 -6.85
C GLU A 144 41.11 10.82 -6.00
N GLU A 145 41.80 10.51 -4.90
CA GLU A 145 42.73 11.45 -4.27
C GLU A 145 43.75 11.90 -5.32
N GLN A 146 43.79 13.20 -5.60
CA GLN A 146 44.94 13.90 -6.20
C GLN A 146 45.40 15.03 -5.28
#